data_AF-A0A0D2IWE7-F1
#
_entry.id   AF-A0A0D2IWE7-F1
#
_cell.length_a   1.000
_cell.length_b   1.000
_cell.length_c   1.000
_cell.angle_alpha   90.00
_cell.angle_beta   90.00
_cell.angle_gamma   90.00
#
_symmetry.space_group_name_H-M   'P 1'
#
loop_
_entity.id
_entity.type
_entity.pdbx_description
1 polymer ?
#
loop_
_entity_poly.entity_id
_entity_poly.type
_entity_poly.pdbx_seq_one_letter_code
_entity_poly.pdbx_strand_id
1 'polypeptide(L)'
;MALRHFPELWYEYSRWHGDSGDGPDAAVAVLTRAAEALPDCLMLHFALADAHEAMGKGEEAKQVYEALVSQLEAQPPPAAPAGAAGDPQQQQQQQQQQQQQQQQPKPAAPGEPAAPRGGPVAELPPDQRALAWIQYMRHLRRSDVAGSRRLFIRARRAPDCPWQVYAAAAGMEWRLSREKEVARKIFEKGLDSGCLTEPRYVLQYVGFLCDIGDANNARALFERALTEESNRRSLPLWERYLSFEFELSDLQSALRLEKRAREALGLDGGADGKGGGGGGGSGGEKGAGSGAGARGLQLQLLLLRYECLDEVPCAP
;
A
#
# COMPACT_ATOMS: atom_id res chain seq x y z
N MET A 1 -6.97 -3.16 -34.97
CA MET A 1 -7.82 -3.30 -33.76
C MET A 1 -6.94 -3.51 -32.52
N ALA A 2 -6.01 -2.59 -32.22
CA ALA A 2 -5.12 -2.70 -31.05
C ALA A 2 -5.46 -1.66 -29.96
N LEU A 3 -6.04 -0.52 -30.36
CA LEU A 3 -6.28 0.63 -29.49
C LEU A 3 -7.39 0.44 -28.44
N ARG A 4 -8.22 -0.61 -28.56
CA ARG A 4 -9.34 -0.88 -27.63
C ARG A 4 -8.90 -1.43 -26.28
N HIS A 5 -7.67 -1.90 -26.16
CA HIS A 5 -7.10 -2.46 -24.94
C HIS A 5 -6.41 -1.43 -24.05
N PHE A 6 -6.44 -0.15 -24.44
CA PHE A 6 -5.77 0.95 -23.75
C PHE A 6 -6.83 1.82 -23.04
N PRO A 7 -7.03 1.66 -21.71
CA PRO A 7 -8.02 2.42 -20.94
C PRO A 7 -7.84 3.93 -21.05
N GLU A 8 -6.60 4.41 -21.16
CA GLU A 8 -6.25 5.81 -21.29
C GLU A 8 -6.88 6.45 -22.52
N LEU A 9 -6.90 5.76 -23.66
CA LEU A 9 -7.48 6.27 -24.89
C LEU A 9 -9.00 6.40 -24.80
N TRP A 10 -9.66 5.44 -24.14
CA TRP A 10 -11.10 5.51 -23.87
C TRP A 10 -11.44 6.70 -22.98
N TYR A 11 -10.64 6.92 -21.94
CA TYR A 11 -10.84 8.01 -21.00
C TYR A 11 -10.58 9.38 -21.64
N GLU A 12 -9.47 9.53 -22.38
CA GLU A 12 -9.17 10.76 -23.14
C GLU A 12 -10.26 11.08 -24.17
N TYR A 13 -10.75 10.06 -24.87
CA TYR A 13 -11.82 10.25 -25.84
C TYR A 13 -13.15 10.63 -25.19
N SER A 14 -13.50 10.03 -24.05
CA SER A 14 -14.66 10.42 -23.26
C SER A 14 -14.54 11.87 -22.78
N ARG A 15 -13.36 12.26 -22.27
CA ARG A 15 -13.09 13.62 -21.81
C ARG A 15 -13.23 14.63 -22.95
N TRP A 16 -12.70 14.33 -24.13
CA TRP A 16 -12.86 15.20 -25.30
C TRP A 16 -14.34 15.44 -25.62
N HIS A 17 -15.20 14.42 -25.54
CA HIS A 17 -16.65 14.58 -25.71
C HIS A 17 -17.28 15.51 -24.67
N GLY A 18 -16.82 15.45 -23.42
CA GLY A 18 -17.27 16.35 -22.35
C GLY A 18 -16.81 17.80 -22.52
N ASP A 19 -15.57 18.01 -22.94
CA ASP A 19 -14.93 19.33 -23.00
C ASP A 19 -15.20 20.06 -24.34
N SER A 20 -15.27 19.35 -25.46
CA SER A 20 -15.28 19.95 -26.81
C SER A 20 -16.14 19.22 -27.85
N GLY A 21 -16.62 18.01 -27.55
CA GLY A 21 -17.39 17.19 -28.48
C GLY A 21 -18.90 17.30 -28.26
N ASP A 22 -19.57 16.15 -28.32
CA ASP A 22 -21.04 16.04 -28.37
C ASP A 22 -21.71 16.18 -26.98
N GLY A 23 -20.95 16.55 -25.95
CA GLY A 23 -21.44 16.83 -24.61
C GLY A 23 -21.37 15.65 -23.62
N PRO A 24 -21.90 15.84 -22.40
CA PRO A 24 -21.73 14.90 -21.30
C PRO A 24 -22.37 13.53 -21.53
N ASP A 25 -23.55 13.46 -22.18
CA ASP A 25 -24.21 12.19 -22.47
C ASP A 25 -23.40 11.34 -23.47
N ALA A 26 -22.73 11.97 -24.44
CA ALA A 26 -21.82 11.28 -25.36
C ALA A 26 -20.56 10.76 -24.64
N ALA A 27 -20.03 11.52 -23.69
CA ALA A 27 -18.91 11.11 -22.84
C ALA A 27 -19.25 9.85 -22.01
N VAL A 28 -20.46 9.78 -21.45
CA VAL A 28 -20.96 8.56 -20.77
C VAL A 28 -21.13 7.41 -21.75
N ALA A 29 -21.72 7.62 -22.93
CA ALA A 29 -21.87 6.56 -23.93
C ALA A 29 -20.53 5.98 -24.40
N VAL A 30 -19.46 6.79 -24.42
CA VAL A 30 -18.09 6.31 -24.65
C VAL A 30 -17.61 5.43 -23.49
N LEU A 31 -17.79 5.88 -22.25
CA LEU A 31 -17.36 5.14 -21.06
C LEU A 31 -18.13 3.83 -20.85
N THR A 32 -19.44 3.79 -21.15
CA THR A 32 -20.23 2.55 -21.12
C THR A 32 -19.66 1.52 -22.09
N ARG A 33 -19.36 1.92 -23.33
CA ARG A 33 -18.71 1.04 -24.32
C ARG A 33 -17.31 0.60 -23.87
N ALA A 34 -16.58 1.48 -23.18
CA ALA A 34 -15.25 1.16 -22.65
C ALA A 34 -15.33 0.13 -21.52
N ALA A 35 -16.29 0.28 -20.60
CA ALA A 35 -16.53 -0.66 -19.50
C ALA A 35 -16.97 -2.04 -20.02
N GLU A 36 -17.76 -2.10 -21.09
CA GLU A 36 -18.11 -3.35 -21.76
C GLU A 36 -16.90 -4.01 -22.46
N ALA A 37 -16.04 -3.19 -23.08
CA ALA A 37 -14.85 -3.68 -23.78
C ALA A 37 -13.76 -4.18 -22.81
N LEU A 38 -13.66 -3.57 -21.62
CA LEU A 38 -12.65 -3.85 -20.60
C LEU A 38 -13.32 -4.00 -19.21
N PRO A 39 -14.03 -5.11 -18.97
CA PRO A 39 -14.84 -5.30 -17.76
C PRO A 39 -14.02 -5.38 -16.47
N ASP A 40 -12.74 -5.75 -16.54
CA ASP A 40 -11.85 -5.85 -15.38
C ASP A 40 -11.10 -4.52 -15.11
N CYS A 41 -11.29 -3.49 -15.94
CA CYS A 41 -10.62 -2.21 -15.75
C CYS A 41 -11.40 -1.30 -14.79
N LEU A 42 -11.05 -1.33 -13.50
CA LEU A 42 -11.69 -0.50 -12.47
C LEU A 42 -11.74 1.00 -12.82
N MET A 43 -10.68 1.52 -13.44
CA MET A 43 -10.57 2.94 -13.78
C MET A 43 -11.73 3.41 -14.65
N LEU A 44 -12.12 2.61 -15.65
CA LEU A 44 -13.20 2.98 -16.57
C LEU A 44 -14.56 2.95 -15.89
N HIS A 45 -14.79 1.98 -15.01
CA HIS A 45 -16.01 1.92 -14.19
C HIS A 45 -16.11 3.10 -13.22
N PHE A 46 -15.00 3.49 -12.59
CA PHE A 46 -14.98 4.68 -11.72
C PHE A 46 -15.21 5.97 -12.50
N ALA A 47 -14.55 6.12 -13.65
CA ALA A 47 -14.78 7.28 -14.52
C ALA A 47 -16.24 7.35 -15.00
N LEU A 48 -16.85 6.20 -15.32
CA LEU A 48 -18.27 6.12 -15.70
C LEU A 48 -19.18 6.55 -14.54
N ALA A 49 -18.93 6.05 -13.32
CA ALA A 49 -19.70 6.42 -12.14
C ALA A 49 -19.56 7.92 -11.81
N ASP A 50 -18.35 8.46 -11.89
CA ASP A 50 -18.09 9.90 -11.69
C ASP A 50 -18.79 10.76 -12.74
N ALA A 51 -18.84 10.31 -14.01
CA ALA A 51 -19.56 11.02 -15.07
C ALA A 51 -21.08 11.04 -14.82
N HIS A 52 -21.67 9.93 -14.39
CA HIS A 52 -23.08 9.89 -13.97
C HIS A 52 -23.33 10.81 -12.77
N GLU A 53 -22.48 10.78 -11.75
CA GLU A 53 -22.62 11.62 -10.57
C GLU A 53 -22.50 13.12 -10.91
N ALA A 54 -21.57 13.50 -11.80
CA ALA A 54 -21.40 14.87 -12.27
C ALA A 54 -22.64 15.43 -12.99
N MET A 55 -23.44 14.55 -13.61
CA MET A 55 -24.73 14.90 -14.23
C MET A 55 -25.90 14.93 -13.23
N GLY A 56 -25.67 14.65 -11.95
CA GLY A 56 -26.72 14.49 -10.95
C GLY A 56 -27.48 13.16 -11.04
N LYS A 57 -27.03 12.22 -11.87
CA LYS A 57 -27.59 10.88 -12.07
C LYS A 57 -27.03 9.90 -11.03
N GLY A 58 -27.34 10.17 -9.76
CA GLY A 58 -26.75 9.45 -8.62
C GLY A 58 -27.16 7.98 -8.51
N GLU A 59 -28.39 7.62 -8.88
CA GLU A 59 -28.82 6.22 -8.87
C GLU A 59 -28.13 5.41 -9.98
N GLU A 60 -27.87 6.00 -11.13
CA GLU A 60 -27.11 5.39 -12.22
C GLU A 60 -25.65 5.14 -11.82
N ALA A 61 -25.01 6.11 -11.16
CA ALA A 61 -23.66 5.93 -10.61
C ALA A 61 -23.60 4.77 -9.60
N LYS A 62 -24.60 4.68 -8.73
CA LYS A 62 -24.75 3.57 -7.77
C LYS A 62 -24.95 2.22 -8.48
N GLN A 63 -25.72 2.16 -9.57
CA GLN A 63 -25.89 0.94 -10.36
C GLN A 63 -24.57 0.47 -10.97
N VAL A 64 -23.72 1.38 -11.46
CA VAL A 64 -22.39 1.05 -11.99
C VAL A 64 -21.53 0.40 -10.90
N TYR A 65 -21.48 0.99 -9.69
CA TYR A 65 -20.74 0.39 -8.58
C TYR A 65 -21.29 -0.95 -8.12
N GLU A 66 -22.62 -1.08 -8.05
CA GLU A 66 -23.30 -2.31 -7.65
C GLU A 66 -23.01 -3.46 -8.63
N ALA A 67 -23.05 -3.17 -9.94
CA ALA A 67 -22.69 -4.11 -10.99
C ALA A 67 -21.22 -4.54 -10.88
N LEU A 68 -20.30 -3.57 -10.70
CA LEU A 68 -18.87 -3.83 -10.56
C LEU A 68 -18.57 -4.72 -9.34
N VAL A 69 -19.14 -4.39 -8.18
CA VAL A 69 -18.95 -5.17 -6.97
C VAL A 69 -19.52 -6.58 -7.12
N SER A 70 -20.71 -6.71 -7.71
CA SER A 70 -21.33 -8.02 -7.95
C SER A 70 -20.49 -8.88 -8.91
N GLN A 71 -19.91 -8.28 -9.94
CA GLN A 71 -18.98 -8.96 -10.85
C GLN A 71 -17.74 -9.47 -10.10
N LEU A 72 -17.11 -8.61 -9.28
CA LEU A 72 -15.91 -8.99 -8.53
C LEU A 72 -16.20 -9.98 -7.39
N GLU A 73 -17.39 -9.94 -6.78
CA GLU A 73 -17.85 -10.95 -5.82
C GLU A 73 -18.02 -12.32 -6.50
N ALA A 74 -18.43 -12.35 -7.77
CA ALA A 74 -18.58 -13.58 -8.54
C ALA A 74 -17.25 -14.16 -9.07
N GLN A 75 -16.22 -13.33 -9.20
CA GLN A 75 -14.88 -13.78 -9.55
C GLN A 75 -14.25 -14.51 -8.36
N PRO A 76 -13.62 -15.69 -8.56
CA PRO A 76 -12.88 -16.33 -7.48
C PRO A 76 -11.73 -15.43 -7.01
N PRO A 77 -11.41 -15.41 -5.71
CA PRO A 77 -10.26 -14.65 -5.22
C PRO A 77 -9.02 -15.07 -6.02
N PRO A 78 -8.21 -14.12 -6.53
CA PRO A 78 -7.00 -14.48 -7.24
C PRO A 78 -6.14 -15.32 -6.30
N ALA A 79 -5.70 -16.48 -6.77
CA ALA A 79 -4.77 -17.31 -6.03
C ALA A 79 -3.59 -16.43 -5.59
N ALA A 80 -3.29 -16.42 -4.27
CA ALA A 80 -2.14 -15.71 -3.73
C ALA A 80 -0.91 -16.01 -4.61
N PRO A 81 -0.06 -15.01 -4.94
CA PRO A 81 1.07 -15.23 -5.83
C PRO A 81 1.99 -16.29 -5.24
N ALA A 82 1.84 -17.52 -5.72
CA ALA A 82 2.72 -18.63 -5.42
C ALA A 82 4.01 -18.39 -6.20
N GLY A 83 5.03 -17.90 -5.50
CA GLY A 83 6.43 -18.04 -5.87
C GLY A 83 6.86 -17.37 -7.17
N ALA A 84 7.57 -16.25 -7.04
CA ALA A 84 8.55 -15.81 -8.03
C ALA A 84 9.71 -16.81 -8.12
N ALA A 85 9.44 -18.04 -8.58
CA ALA A 85 10.44 -19.00 -9.02
C ALA A 85 10.68 -18.74 -10.52
N GLY A 86 11.39 -17.65 -10.82
CA GLY A 86 11.94 -17.41 -12.15
C GLY A 86 13.18 -18.29 -12.37
N ASP A 87 13.23 -18.98 -13.51
CA ASP A 87 14.33 -19.85 -13.93
C ASP A 87 15.72 -19.16 -13.81
N PRO A 88 16.69 -19.73 -13.08
CA PRO A 88 18.02 -19.12 -12.85
C PRO A 88 18.81 -18.81 -14.13
N GLN A 89 18.44 -19.45 -15.25
CA GLN A 89 19.22 -19.43 -16.48
C GLN A 89 18.95 -18.20 -17.36
N GLN A 90 17.79 -17.55 -17.22
CA GLN A 90 17.48 -16.31 -17.97
C GLN A 90 18.08 -15.06 -17.31
N GLN A 91 18.27 -15.05 -15.99
CA GLN A 91 18.88 -13.91 -15.28
C GLN A 91 20.37 -13.73 -15.57
N GLN A 92 21.11 -14.83 -15.81
CA GLN A 92 22.54 -14.75 -16.16
C GLN A 92 22.78 -14.17 -17.56
N GLN A 93 21.90 -14.43 -18.52
CA GLN A 93 22.03 -13.86 -19.87
C GLN A 93 21.71 -12.36 -19.91
N GLN A 94 20.73 -11.90 -19.11
CA GLN A 94 20.42 -10.46 -19.03
C GLN A 94 21.50 -9.65 -18.31
N GLN A 95 22.15 -10.22 -17.28
CA GLN A 95 23.27 -9.53 -16.60
C GLN A 95 24.51 -9.38 -17.49
N GLN A 96 24.81 -10.35 -18.36
CA GLN A 96 25.95 -10.25 -19.28
C GLN A 96 25.71 -9.21 -20.39
N GLN A 97 24.47 -9.03 -20.86
CA GLN A 97 24.16 -7.98 -21.84
C GLN A 97 24.18 -6.57 -21.23
N GLN A 98 23.79 -6.41 -19.95
CA GLN A 98 23.84 -5.10 -19.28
C GLN A 98 25.26 -4.63 -18.97
N GLN A 99 26.20 -5.54 -18.68
CA GLN A 99 27.59 -5.16 -18.43
C GLN A 99 28.33 -4.66 -19.68
N GLN A 100 27.93 -5.10 -20.89
CA GLN A 100 28.55 -4.61 -22.14
C GLN A 100 28.05 -3.21 -22.55
N GLN A 101 26.91 -2.74 -22.07
CA GLN A 101 26.39 -1.40 -22.41
C GLN A 101 26.88 -0.26 -21.49
N GLN A 102 27.57 -0.56 -20.39
CA GLN A 102 28.05 0.47 -19.44
C GLN A 102 29.38 1.15 -19.81
N GLN A 103 30.00 0.83 -20.95
CA GLN A 103 31.30 1.42 -21.33
C GLN A 103 31.22 2.61 -22.30
N GLN A 104 30.05 3.21 -22.54
CA GLN A 104 29.96 4.49 -23.25
C GLN A 104 29.52 5.62 -22.30
N PRO A 105 30.28 6.72 -22.20
CA PRO A 105 29.88 7.86 -21.38
C PRO A 105 28.73 8.61 -22.07
N LYS A 106 27.57 8.62 -21.42
CA LYS A 106 26.37 9.35 -21.87
C LYS A 106 26.55 10.86 -21.62
N PRO A 107 26.42 11.75 -22.63
CA PRO A 107 26.44 13.19 -22.40
C PRO A 107 25.19 13.63 -21.64
N ALA A 108 25.36 14.61 -20.74
CA ALA A 108 24.31 15.18 -19.92
C ALA A 108 23.20 15.78 -20.79
N ALA A 109 21.97 15.26 -20.67
CA ALA A 109 20.77 15.84 -21.26
C ALA A 109 20.10 16.79 -20.26
N PRO A 110 19.46 17.88 -20.71
CA PRO A 110 18.79 18.83 -19.83
C PRO A 110 17.50 18.25 -19.26
N GLY A 111 17.32 18.44 -17.94
CA GLY A 111 16.05 18.43 -17.20
C GLY A 111 14.96 17.47 -17.68
N GLU A 112 14.91 16.28 -17.08
CA GLU A 112 13.68 15.48 -17.08
C GLU A 112 12.54 16.32 -16.47
N PRO A 113 11.37 16.40 -17.10
CA PRO A 113 10.20 16.99 -16.45
C PRO A 113 9.89 16.14 -15.23
N ALA A 114 9.80 16.80 -14.07
CA ALA A 114 9.45 16.20 -12.80
C ALA A 114 8.29 15.21 -13.00
N ALA A 115 8.48 13.97 -12.52
CA ALA A 115 7.42 12.99 -12.43
C ALA A 115 6.14 13.66 -11.90
N PRO A 116 4.95 13.37 -12.45
CA PRO A 116 3.72 13.94 -11.94
C PRO A 116 3.66 13.70 -10.43
N ARG A 117 3.39 14.77 -9.67
CA ARG A 117 3.21 14.70 -8.21
C ARG A 117 2.01 13.81 -7.89
N GLY A 118 2.31 12.53 -7.80
CA GLY A 118 1.55 11.47 -7.17
C GLY A 118 2.62 10.50 -6.73
N GLY A 119 2.62 10.10 -5.46
CA GLY A 119 3.53 9.06 -4.97
C GLY A 119 3.42 7.78 -5.82
N PRO A 120 4.24 6.76 -5.56
CA PRO A 120 4.17 5.51 -6.31
C PRO A 120 2.70 5.10 -6.40
N VAL A 121 2.17 5.03 -7.64
CA VAL A 121 0.85 4.46 -7.91
C VAL A 121 0.95 3.07 -7.32
N ALA A 122 0.46 2.91 -6.09
CA ALA A 122 0.58 1.66 -5.37
C ALA A 122 0.00 0.61 -6.31
N GLU A 123 0.79 -0.41 -6.67
CA GLU A 123 0.29 -1.51 -7.48
C GLU A 123 -1.04 -1.93 -6.89
N LEU A 124 -2.09 -1.82 -7.71
CA LEU A 124 -3.43 -2.18 -7.29
C LEU A 124 -3.33 -3.59 -6.70
N PRO A 125 -3.85 -3.83 -5.49
CA PRO A 125 -3.86 -5.18 -4.93
C PRO A 125 -4.40 -6.13 -6.00
N PRO A 126 -3.80 -7.32 -6.19
CA PRO A 126 -4.22 -8.25 -7.24
C PRO A 126 -5.72 -8.56 -7.17
N ASP A 127 -6.28 -8.44 -5.97
CA ASP A 127 -7.69 -8.68 -5.70
C ASP A 127 -8.64 -7.59 -6.23
N GLN A 128 -8.22 -6.33 -6.40
CA GLN A 128 -9.00 -5.17 -6.90
C GLN A 128 -10.35 -4.86 -6.20
N ARG A 129 -11.00 -5.84 -5.55
CA ARG A 129 -12.23 -5.80 -4.74
C ARG A 129 -12.18 -4.75 -3.67
N ALA A 130 -11.06 -4.66 -2.96
CA ALA A 130 -10.85 -3.65 -1.93
C ALA A 130 -11.15 -2.24 -2.45
N LEU A 131 -10.60 -1.89 -3.62
CA LEU A 131 -10.75 -0.56 -4.18
C LEU A 131 -12.19 -0.31 -4.64
N ALA A 132 -12.83 -1.29 -5.28
CA ALA A 132 -14.24 -1.19 -5.69
C ALA A 132 -15.16 -0.91 -4.50
N TRP A 133 -15.04 -1.67 -3.41
CA TRP A 133 -15.79 -1.44 -2.17
C TRP A 133 -15.53 -0.06 -1.58
N ILE A 134 -14.26 0.36 -1.52
CA ILE A 134 -13.88 1.65 -0.94
C ILE A 134 -14.47 2.81 -1.73
N GLN A 135 -14.37 2.78 -3.07
CA GLN A 135 -14.92 3.84 -3.90
C GLN A 135 -16.44 3.87 -3.85
N TYR A 136 -17.10 2.70 -3.84
CA TYR A 136 -18.55 2.65 -3.68
C TYR A 136 -18.99 3.20 -2.31
N MET A 137 -18.31 2.84 -1.23
CA MET A 137 -18.56 3.43 0.10
C MET A 137 -18.37 4.95 0.10
N ARG A 138 -17.36 5.49 -0.59
CA ARG A 138 -17.13 6.94 -0.71
C ARG A 138 -18.22 7.64 -1.50
N HIS A 139 -18.65 7.06 -2.62
CA HIS A 139 -19.77 7.57 -3.40
C HIS A 139 -21.04 7.66 -2.54
N LEU A 140 -21.42 6.55 -1.88
CA LEU A 140 -22.57 6.55 -0.98
C LEU A 140 -22.40 7.54 0.18
N ARG A 141 -21.18 7.77 0.69
CA ARG A 141 -20.99 8.76 1.76
C ARG A 141 -21.30 10.19 1.35
N ARG A 142 -21.24 10.54 0.05
CA ARG A 142 -21.57 11.89 -0.43
C ARG A 142 -23.07 12.18 -0.38
N SER A 143 -23.91 11.13 -0.45
CA SER A 143 -25.37 11.26 -0.55
C SER A 143 -26.15 10.53 0.56
N ASP A 144 -25.73 9.32 0.96
CA ASP A 144 -26.35 8.45 1.98
C ASP A 144 -25.29 7.80 2.91
N VAL A 145 -25.00 8.47 4.03
CA VAL A 145 -24.08 7.94 5.06
C VAL A 145 -24.57 6.60 5.64
N ALA A 146 -25.89 6.43 5.81
CA ALA A 146 -26.44 5.19 6.33
C ALA A 146 -26.28 4.04 5.32
N GLY A 147 -26.43 4.33 4.03
CA GLY A 147 -26.17 3.43 2.91
C GLY A 147 -24.73 2.96 2.88
N SER A 148 -23.78 3.88 3.05
CA SER A 148 -22.35 3.53 3.14
C SER A 148 -22.05 2.57 4.30
N ARG A 149 -22.66 2.78 5.48
CA ARG A 149 -22.52 1.86 6.62
C ARG A 149 -23.14 0.49 6.36
N ARG A 150 -24.32 0.44 5.70
CA ARG A 150 -24.95 -0.83 5.29
C ARG A 150 -24.06 -1.57 4.28
N LEU A 151 -23.43 -0.84 3.36
CA LEU A 151 -22.49 -1.39 2.38
C LEU A 151 -21.26 -1.99 3.06
N PHE A 152 -20.67 -1.31 4.05
CA PHE A 152 -19.58 -1.87 4.85
C PHE A 152 -20.00 -3.18 5.54
N ILE A 153 -21.21 -3.24 6.10
CA ILE A 153 -21.73 -4.47 6.73
C ILE A 153 -21.86 -5.62 5.71
N ARG A 154 -22.20 -5.33 4.46
CA ARG A 154 -22.17 -6.33 3.37
C ARG A 154 -20.74 -6.74 3.05
N ALA A 155 -19.84 -5.77 2.79
CA ALA A 155 -18.47 -6.04 2.40
C ALA A 155 -17.72 -6.91 3.41
N ARG A 156 -17.91 -6.67 4.73
CA ARG A 156 -17.28 -7.49 5.78
C ARG A 156 -17.83 -8.91 5.92
N ARG A 157 -19.03 -9.17 5.39
CA ARG A 157 -19.65 -10.51 5.38
C ARG A 157 -19.27 -11.31 4.14
N ALA A 158 -18.71 -10.66 3.12
CA ALA A 158 -18.16 -11.34 1.97
C ALA A 158 -16.97 -12.23 2.40
N PRO A 159 -16.79 -13.39 1.76
CA PRO A 159 -15.61 -14.23 1.99
C PRO A 159 -14.34 -13.45 1.64
N ASP A 160 -13.31 -13.59 2.46
CA ASP A 160 -12.00 -12.93 2.28
C ASP A 160 -12.09 -11.41 2.16
N CYS A 161 -12.88 -10.76 3.04
CA CYS A 161 -12.96 -9.31 3.07
C CYS A 161 -11.57 -8.68 3.27
N PRO A 162 -11.11 -7.83 2.33
CA PRO A 162 -9.77 -7.26 2.40
C PRO A 162 -9.66 -6.24 3.55
N TRP A 163 -8.54 -6.25 4.26
CA TRP A 163 -8.29 -5.39 5.42
C TRP A 163 -8.45 -3.89 5.11
N GLN A 164 -8.20 -3.49 3.86
CA GLN A 164 -8.31 -2.11 3.38
C GLN A 164 -9.74 -1.59 3.53
N VAL A 165 -10.76 -2.45 3.42
CA VAL A 165 -12.17 -2.07 3.59
C VAL A 165 -12.43 -1.64 5.04
N TYR A 166 -11.90 -2.38 6.02
CA TYR A 166 -11.98 -1.99 7.44
C TYR A 166 -11.27 -0.67 7.70
N ALA A 167 -10.02 -0.54 7.26
CA ALA A 167 -9.22 0.68 7.47
C ALA A 167 -9.85 1.91 6.81
N ALA A 168 -10.37 1.76 5.59
CA ALA A 168 -11.06 2.84 4.89
C ALA A 168 -12.38 3.22 5.58
N ALA A 169 -13.20 2.24 5.98
CA ALA A 169 -14.46 2.51 6.68
C ALA A 169 -14.22 3.22 8.01
N ALA A 170 -13.26 2.77 8.82
CA ALA A 170 -12.86 3.44 10.06
C ALA A 170 -12.34 4.86 9.80
N GLY A 171 -11.49 5.03 8.79
CA GLY A 171 -10.98 6.34 8.39
C GLY A 171 -12.06 7.29 7.91
N MET A 172 -13.13 6.81 7.26
CA MET A 172 -14.29 7.62 6.91
C MET A 172 -15.03 8.09 8.17
N GLU A 173 -15.32 7.20 9.12
CA GLU A 173 -15.99 7.57 10.38
C GLU A 173 -15.17 8.58 11.20
N TRP A 174 -13.85 8.43 11.22
CA TRP A 174 -12.99 9.39 11.91
C TRP A 174 -12.85 10.72 11.16
N ARG A 175 -12.36 10.71 9.92
CA ARG A 175 -11.98 11.96 9.22
C ARG A 175 -13.18 12.81 8.82
N LEU A 176 -14.31 12.19 8.50
CA LEU A 176 -15.51 12.89 8.03
C LEU A 176 -16.54 13.09 9.15
N SER A 177 -16.79 12.07 9.98
CA SER A 177 -17.82 12.14 11.03
C SER A 177 -17.28 12.48 12.41
N ARG A 178 -15.95 12.43 12.63
CA ARG A 178 -15.29 12.62 13.94
C ARG A 178 -15.77 11.65 15.02
N GLU A 179 -16.29 10.50 14.60
CA GLU A 179 -16.84 9.44 15.48
C GLU A 179 -15.74 8.47 15.92
N LYS A 180 -14.89 8.90 16.87
CA LYS A 180 -13.72 8.12 17.32
C LYS A 180 -14.08 6.73 17.86
N GLU A 181 -15.19 6.62 18.60
CA GLU A 181 -15.61 5.33 19.19
C GLU A 181 -16.09 4.34 18.13
N VAL A 182 -16.74 4.84 17.08
CA VAL A 182 -17.17 4.01 15.96
C VAL A 182 -15.95 3.56 15.14
N ALA A 183 -15.01 4.47 14.87
CA ALA A 183 -13.77 4.15 14.17
C ALA A 183 -12.95 3.09 14.93
N ARG A 184 -12.80 3.24 16.25
CA ARG A 184 -12.13 2.24 17.11
C ARG A 184 -12.81 0.87 17.02
N LYS A 185 -14.14 0.81 17.13
CA LYS A 185 -14.90 -0.44 17.01
C LYS A 185 -14.71 -1.12 15.65
N ILE A 186 -14.63 -0.36 14.56
CA ILE A 186 -14.36 -0.91 13.23
C ILE A 186 -12.95 -1.50 13.18
N PHE A 187 -11.95 -0.79 13.71
CA PHE A 187 -10.58 -1.28 13.75
C PHE A 187 -10.42 -2.57 14.57
N GLU A 188 -10.97 -2.60 15.79
CA GLU A 188 -10.96 -3.81 16.62
C GLU A 188 -11.67 -4.97 15.91
N LYS A 189 -12.78 -4.71 15.21
CA LYS A 189 -13.48 -5.76 14.47
C LYS A 189 -12.65 -6.35 13.33
N GLY A 190 -11.81 -5.54 12.67
CA GLY A 190 -10.87 -6.04 11.66
C GLY A 190 -9.75 -6.88 12.28
N LEU A 191 -9.28 -6.53 13.48
CA LEU A 191 -8.30 -7.34 14.22
C LEU A 191 -8.87 -8.71 14.59
N ASP A 192 -10.11 -8.74 15.09
CA ASP A 192 -10.84 -9.99 15.37
C ASP A 192 -11.01 -10.88 14.12
N SER A 193 -11.00 -10.27 12.93
CA SER A 193 -11.15 -10.95 11.64
C SER A 193 -9.83 -11.47 11.06
N GLY A 194 -8.72 -11.40 11.82
CA GLY A 194 -7.40 -11.91 11.41
C GLY A 194 -6.46 -10.87 10.82
N CYS A 195 -6.86 -9.60 10.74
CA CYS A 195 -6.03 -8.53 10.13
C CYS A 195 -4.81 -8.15 10.97
N LEU A 196 -4.62 -8.72 12.16
CA LEU A 196 -3.43 -8.48 13.00
C LEU A 196 -2.14 -8.96 12.30
N THR A 197 -2.23 -9.98 11.45
CA THR A 197 -1.10 -10.56 10.72
C THR A 197 -0.58 -9.67 9.58
N GLU A 198 -1.35 -8.65 9.20
CA GLU A 198 -1.03 -7.71 8.12
C GLU A 198 -0.43 -6.40 8.70
N PRO A 199 0.87 -6.14 8.49
CA PRO A 199 1.53 -4.96 9.04
C PRO A 199 0.87 -3.65 8.59
N ARG A 200 0.43 -3.56 7.33
CA ARG A 200 -0.15 -2.32 6.79
C ARG A 200 -1.46 -1.95 7.50
N TYR A 201 -2.26 -2.94 7.88
CA TYR A 201 -3.49 -2.70 8.64
C TYR A 201 -3.18 -2.18 10.04
N VAL A 202 -2.21 -2.79 10.73
CA VAL A 202 -1.76 -2.36 12.06
C VAL A 202 -1.27 -0.91 12.01
N LEU A 203 -0.45 -0.56 11.02
CA LEU A 203 0.07 0.81 10.85
C LEU A 203 -1.05 1.84 10.65
N GLN A 204 -2.10 1.51 9.89
CA GLN A 204 -3.26 2.39 9.73
C GLN A 204 -4.02 2.58 11.05
N TYR A 205 -4.16 1.52 11.85
CA TYR A 205 -4.83 1.62 13.15
C TYR A 205 -3.99 2.42 14.16
N VAL A 206 -2.68 2.19 14.21
CA VAL A 206 -1.75 3.01 15.01
C VAL A 206 -1.85 4.49 14.62
N GLY A 207 -1.85 4.79 13.31
CA GLY A 207 -2.01 6.16 12.82
C GLY A 207 -3.27 6.83 13.36
N PHE A 208 -4.41 6.12 13.31
CA PHE A 208 -5.65 6.60 13.93
C PHE A 208 -5.53 6.81 15.44
N LEU A 209 -4.88 5.89 16.18
CA LEU A 209 -4.68 6.02 17.61
C LEU A 209 -3.79 7.25 17.95
N CYS A 210 -2.80 7.55 17.12
CA CYS A 210 -1.99 8.75 17.24
C CYS A 210 -2.83 10.02 16.97
N ASP A 211 -3.66 10.02 15.92
CA ASP A 211 -4.55 11.15 15.58
C ASP A 211 -5.50 11.52 16.72
N ILE A 212 -5.98 10.54 17.49
CA ILE A 212 -6.85 10.78 18.65
C ILE A 212 -6.08 11.09 19.95
N GLY A 213 -4.74 11.03 19.92
CA GLY A 213 -3.85 11.25 21.07
C GLY A 213 -3.72 10.07 22.03
N ASP A 214 -4.06 8.85 21.60
CA ASP A 214 -4.04 7.64 22.45
C ASP A 214 -2.74 6.84 22.29
N ALA A 215 -1.64 7.45 22.75
CA ALA A 215 -0.30 6.86 22.64
C ALA A 215 -0.15 5.53 23.41
N ASN A 216 -0.87 5.36 24.53
CA ASN A 216 -0.79 4.15 25.33
C ASN A 216 -1.36 2.95 24.59
N ASN A 217 -2.53 3.11 23.96
CA ASN A 217 -3.10 2.03 23.16
C ASN A 217 -2.33 1.82 21.85
N ALA A 218 -1.73 2.87 21.27
CA ALA A 218 -0.83 2.72 20.12
C ALA A 218 0.37 1.81 20.46
N ARG A 219 1.04 2.05 21.60
CA ARG A 219 2.13 1.18 22.10
C ARG A 219 1.66 -0.25 22.34
N ALA A 220 0.53 -0.42 23.03
CA ALA A 220 -0.04 -1.74 23.29
C ALA A 220 -0.36 -2.50 21.98
N LEU A 221 -0.81 -1.78 20.94
CA LEU A 221 -1.08 -2.36 19.64
C LEU A 221 0.21 -2.80 18.92
N PHE A 222 1.29 -2.00 18.97
CA PHE A 222 2.59 -2.41 18.43
C PHE A 222 3.10 -3.69 19.10
N GLU A 223 3.12 -3.73 20.44
CA GLU A 223 3.56 -4.90 21.20
C GLU A 223 2.70 -6.13 20.89
N ARG A 224 1.38 -5.96 20.78
CA ARG A 224 0.48 -7.04 20.36
C ARG A 224 0.74 -7.49 18.93
N ALA A 225 1.00 -6.58 17.99
CA ALA A 225 1.30 -6.96 16.62
C ALA A 225 2.62 -7.76 16.51
N LEU A 226 3.63 -7.39 17.30
CA LEU A 226 4.93 -8.06 17.35
C LEU A 226 4.91 -9.44 18.02
N THR A 227 3.79 -9.87 18.63
CA THR A 227 3.66 -11.26 19.07
C THR A 227 3.57 -12.23 17.89
N GLU A 228 3.02 -11.77 16.76
CA GLU A 228 2.90 -12.54 15.52
C GLU A 228 4.23 -12.65 14.78
N GLU A 229 4.62 -13.87 14.40
CA GLU A 229 5.90 -14.11 13.72
C GLU A 229 5.98 -13.40 12.35
N SER A 230 4.85 -13.27 11.64
CA SER A 230 4.77 -12.53 10.37
C SER A 230 5.16 -11.06 10.52
N ASN A 231 4.88 -10.48 11.68
CA ASN A 231 5.12 -9.08 11.98
C ASN A 231 6.52 -8.85 12.58
N ARG A 232 7.09 -9.82 13.29
CA ARG A 232 8.41 -9.68 13.94
C ARG A 232 9.53 -9.34 12.98
N ARG A 233 9.43 -9.78 11.72
CA ARG A 233 10.42 -9.48 10.67
C ARG A 233 9.99 -8.33 9.75
N SER A 234 8.89 -7.67 10.05
CA SER A 234 8.36 -6.56 9.25
C SER A 234 9.12 -5.28 9.53
N LEU A 235 10.02 -4.90 8.62
CA LEU A 235 10.76 -3.64 8.68
C LEU A 235 9.83 -2.42 8.82
N PRO A 236 8.76 -2.26 8.00
CA PRO A 236 7.87 -1.10 8.11
C PRO A 236 7.20 -0.95 9.48
N LEU A 237 6.96 -2.06 10.18
CA LEU A 237 6.37 -2.03 11.52
C LEU A 237 7.38 -1.53 12.55
N TRP A 238 8.62 -2.00 12.48
CA TRP A 238 9.70 -1.56 13.36
C TRP A 238 10.08 -0.09 13.13
N GLU A 239 10.19 0.33 11.88
CA GLU A 239 10.49 1.72 11.53
C GLU A 239 9.45 2.66 12.12
N ARG A 240 8.16 2.39 11.87
CA ARG A 240 7.11 3.25 12.40
C ARG A 240 7.06 3.23 13.93
N TYR A 241 7.32 2.09 14.57
CA TYR A 241 7.36 2.02 16.04
C TYR A 241 8.54 2.81 16.60
N LEU A 242 9.70 2.76 15.94
CA LEU A 242 10.87 3.54 16.35
C LEU A 242 10.65 5.03 16.19
N SER A 243 10.17 5.51 15.02
CA SER A 243 9.83 6.94 14.84
C SER A 243 8.82 7.40 15.90
N PHE A 244 7.79 6.59 16.17
CA PHE A 244 6.81 6.86 17.22
C PHE A 244 7.43 7.00 18.62
N GLU A 245 8.38 6.13 19.02
CA GLU A 245 9.03 6.26 20.32
C GLU A 245 10.05 7.38 20.37
N PHE A 246 10.79 7.66 19.29
CA PHE A 246 11.69 8.81 19.24
C PHE A 246 10.95 10.15 19.37
N GLU A 247 9.72 10.23 18.88
CA GLU A 247 8.86 11.41 19.02
C GLU A 247 8.24 11.55 20.42
N LEU A 248 7.86 10.44 21.07
CA LEU A 248 6.96 10.46 22.24
C LEU A 248 7.56 9.96 23.55
N SER A 249 8.74 9.33 23.56
CA SER A 249 9.38 8.82 24.77
C SER A 249 10.80 9.33 24.98
N ASP A 250 11.42 8.89 26.07
CA ASP A 250 12.79 9.23 26.38
C ASP A 250 13.79 8.41 25.54
N LEU A 251 14.96 9.00 25.30
CA LEU A 251 16.00 8.39 24.47
C LEU A 251 16.44 7.00 24.97
N GLN A 252 16.47 6.74 26.28
CA GLN A 252 16.91 5.44 26.79
C GLN A 252 15.92 4.33 26.43
N SER A 253 14.62 4.61 26.53
CA SER A 253 13.56 3.69 26.13
C SER A 253 13.61 3.41 24.63
N ALA A 254 13.75 4.46 23.81
CA ALA A 254 13.83 4.32 22.36
C ALA A 254 15.09 3.54 21.90
N LEU A 255 16.25 3.75 22.54
CA LEU A 255 17.47 2.98 22.25
C LEU A 255 17.35 1.49 22.61
N ARG A 256 16.63 1.16 23.69
CA ARG A 256 16.32 -0.24 24.03
C ARG A 256 15.42 -0.88 22.97
N LEU A 257 14.43 -0.13 22.50
CA LEU A 257 13.54 -0.59 21.42
C LEU A 257 14.33 -0.82 20.12
N GLU A 258 15.22 0.09 19.76
CA GLU A 258 16.07 -0.03 18.57
C GLU A 258 16.97 -1.26 18.62
N LYS A 259 17.55 -1.54 19.79
CA LYS A 259 18.32 -2.78 19.98
C LYS A 259 17.45 -4.01 19.73
N ARG A 260 16.24 -4.05 20.30
CA ARG A 260 15.29 -5.15 20.09
C ARG A 260 14.89 -5.29 18.62
N ALA A 261 14.71 -4.18 17.90
CA ALA A 261 14.42 -4.18 16.47
C ALA A 261 15.57 -4.77 15.65
N ARG A 262 16.82 -4.40 15.95
CA ARG A 262 18.02 -4.97 15.29
C ARG A 262 18.16 -6.47 15.52
N GLU A 263 17.93 -6.92 16.75
CA GLU A 263 17.93 -8.34 17.10
C GLU A 263 16.84 -9.10 16.33
N ALA A 264 15.61 -8.57 16.31
CA ALA A 264 14.47 -9.18 15.60
C ALA A 264 14.65 -9.25 14.07
N LEU A 265 15.30 -8.25 13.48
CA LEU A 265 15.62 -8.18 12.05
C LEU A 265 16.92 -8.92 11.67
N GLY A 266 17.62 -9.51 12.65
CA GLY A 266 18.87 -10.26 12.40
C GLY A 266 20.06 -9.39 12.00
N LEU A 267 20.06 -8.10 12.36
CA LEU A 267 21.08 -7.14 11.97
C LEU A 267 22.36 -7.22 12.83
N ASP A 268 22.30 -7.84 14.01
CA ASP A 268 23.43 -7.87 14.97
C ASP A 268 24.44 -9.00 14.71
N GLY A 269 24.19 -9.89 13.74
CA GLY A 269 25.01 -11.06 13.43
C GLY A 269 26.38 -10.80 12.80
N GLY A 270 26.88 -9.55 12.79
CA GLY A 270 28.14 -9.16 12.16
C GLY A 270 29.23 -8.63 13.11
N ALA A 271 28.95 -8.47 14.41
CA ALA A 271 29.87 -7.80 15.34
C ALA A 271 30.68 -8.74 16.25
N ASP A 272 30.28 -10.00 16.44
CA ASP A 272 31.01 -10.96 17.28
C ASP A 272 31.98 -11.83 16.48
N GLY A 273 32.88 -11.18 15.74
CA GLY A 273 34.15 -11.77 15.32
C GLY A 273 35.10 -11.79 16.51
N LYS A 274 34.92 -12.76 17.42
CA LYS A 274 35.88 -13.04 18.50
C LYS A 274 37.29 -13.18 17.90
N GLY A 275 38.15 -12.20 18.20
CA GLY A 275 39.59 -12.34 18.07
C GLY A 275 40.07 -13.48 18.98
N GLY A 276 40.42 -14.60 18.37
CA GLY A 276 41.08 -15.74 18.98
C GLY A 276 41.85 -16.47 17.90
N GLY A 277 43.16 -16.27 17.85
CA GLY A 277 44.01 -16.75 16.77
C GLY A 277 44.15 -18.27 16.70
N GLY A 278 44.43 -18.77 15.49
CA GLY A 278 45.05 -20.07 15.28
C GLY A 278 44.58 -20.84 14.04
N GLY A 279 45.42 -20.90 13.01
CA GLY A 279 45.56 -22.08 12.14
C GLY A 279 44.87 -22.02 10.77
N GLY A 280 45.66 -22.12 9.70
CA GLY A 280 45.25 -21.93 8.30
C GLY A 280 44.33 -23.01 7.70
N GLY A 281 43.77 -22.70 6.54
CA GLY A 281 43.03 -23.66 5.73
C GLY A 281 42.06 -23.05 4.73
N SER A 282 42.56 -22.79 3.51
CA SER A 282 41.87 -22.81 2.21
C SER A 282 40.33 -22.88 2.13
N GLY A 283 39.75 -21.92 1.40
CA GLY A 283 38.64 -22.17 0.47
C GLY A 283 37.24 -21.77 0.93
N GLY A 284 36.66 -20.76 0.28
CA GLY A 284 35.22 -20.51 0.27
C GLY A 284 34.86 -19.02 0.27
N GLU A 285 34.79 -18.41 -0.90
CA GLU A 285 34.03 -17.17 -1.11
C GLU A 285 32.57 -17.42 -0.70
N LYS A 286 32.19 -16.96 0.50
CA LYS A 286 30.79 -16.89 0.93
C LYS A 286 30.46 -15.45 1.32
N GLY A 287 29.60 -14.81 0.54
CA GLY A 287 28.56 -13.92 1.07
C GLY A 287 28.92 -12.45 1.31
N ALA A 288 29.58 -11.75 0.38
CA ALA A 288 29.74 -10.28 0.47
C ALA A 288 28.42 -9.49 0.26
N GLY A 289 27.38 -10.11 -0.32
CA GLY A 289 26.11 -9.44 -0.63
C GLY A 289 25.14 -9.23 0.54
N SER A 290 25.24 -10.03 1.61
CA SER A 290 24.33 -9.91 2.78
C SER A 290 24.76 -8.83 3.77
N GLY A 291 26.07 -8.59 3.92
CA GLY A 291 26.60 -7.63 4.89
C GLY A 291 26.39 -6.17 4.51
N ALA A 292 26.35 -5.83 3.21
CA ALA A 292 26.09 -4.47 2.74
C ALA A 292 24.64 -4.04 3.02
N GLY A 293 23.68 -4.95 2.78
CA GLY A 293 22.27 -4.72 3.09
C GLY A 293 22.00 -4.53 4.59
N ALA A 294 22.63 -5.36 5.44
CA ALA A 294 22.49 -5.23 6.88
C ALA A 294 23.05 -3.90 7.42
N ARG A 295 24.20 -3.44 6.91
CA ARG A 295 24.77 -2.14 7.27
C ARG A 295 23.88 -0.98 6.82
N GLY A 296 23.29 -1.07 5.62
CA GLY A 296 22.34 -0.07 5.12
C GLY A 296 21.10 0.04 6.01
N LEU A 297 20.51 -1.09 6.40
CA LEU A 297 19.36 -1.12 7.30
C LEU A 297 19.69 -0.61 8.71
N GLN A 298 20.87 -0.93 9.25
CA GLN A 298 21.32 -0.38 10.53
C GLN A 298 21.44 1.15 10.48
N LEU A 299 22.00 1.70 9.39
CA LEU A 299 22.07 3.13 9.18
C LEU A 299 20.67 3.75 9.06
N GLN A 300 19.77 3.11 8.31
CA GLN A 300 18.39 3.54 8.17
C GLN A 300 17.67 3.64 9.52
N LEU A 301 17.74 2.61 10.37
CA LEU A 301 17.15 2.64 11.72
C LEU A 301 17.77 3.72 12.62
N LEU A 302 19.07 3.96 12.49
CA LEU A 302 19.76 5.03 13.21
C LEU A 302 19.26 6.41 12.76
N LEU A 303 19.05 6.60 11.46
CA LEU A 303 18.62 7.87 10.89
C LEU A 303 17.20 8.28 11.33
N LEU A 304 16.33 7.32 11.69
CA LEU A 304 15.01 7.61 12.26
C LEU A 304 15.07 8.44 13.55
N ARG A 305 16.20 8.41 14.28
CA ARG A 305 16.41 9.26 15.47
C ARG A 305 16.39 10.76 15.15
N TYR A 306 16.70 11.10 13.91
CA TYR A 306 16.86 12.47 13.44
C TYR A 306 15.78 12.85 12.42
N GLU A 307 14.79 11.98 12.24
CA GLU A 307 13.62 12.26 11.41
C GLU A 307 12.88 13.48 11.97
N CYS A 308 12.55 14.42 11.09
CA CYS A 308 11.81 15.62 11.43
C CYS A 308 10.88 15.95 10.27
N LEU A 309 9.58 16.03 10.52
CA LEU A 309 8.55 16.29 9.50
C LEU A 309 8.62 15.30 8.32
N ASP A 310 8.82 14.01 8.62
CA ASP A 310 8.98 12.92 7.65
C ASP A 310 10.22 13.07 6.73
N GLU A 311 11.16 13.95 7.09
CA GLU A 311 12.42 14.15 6.39
C GLU A 311 13.62 13.76 7.26
N VAL A 312 14.66 13.21 6.64
CA VAL A 312 15.92 12.87 7.32
C VAL A 312 17.00 13.88 6.88
N PRO A 313 17.13 15.02 7.57
CA PRO A 313 18.02 16.11 7.15
C PRO A 313 19.51 15.76 7.23
N CYS A 314 19.88 14.72 7.98
CA CYS A 314 21.26 14.28 8.18
C CYS A 314 21.59 12.96 7.48
N ALA A 315 20.87 12.61 6.40
CA ALA A 315 21.26 11.47 5.57
C ALA A 315 22.66 11.70 4.96
N PRO A 316 23.58 10.71 5.01
CA PRO A 316 24.97 10.85 4.58
C PRO A 316 25.17 10.93 3.07
#